data_AF-K1PMD1-F1
#
_entry.id   AF-K1PMD1-F1
#
_cell.length_a   1.000
_cell.length_b   1.000
_cell.length_c   1.000
_cell.angle_alpha   90.00
_cell.angle_beta   90.00
_cell.angle_gamma   90.00
#
_symmetry.space_group_name_H-M   'P 1'
#
loop_
_entity.id
_entity.type
_entity.pdbx_description
1 polymer ?
#
loop_
_entity_poly.entity_id
_entity_poly.type
_entity_poly.pdbx_seq_one_letter_code
_entity_poly.pdbx_strand_id
1 'polypeptide(L)'
;MSWEGFSKPNKVVLGDTIQIPIGIVITSANLLSFVALYRCSRLSFQIRILAINLCVSDILIGVSMVLPARIYYINNCLYKKYIASAFLVVSSLTITMINLDRCLAIHYGIRYYTYMSKKVLTSICVAFWVLSMVLSYLMYFNPNSEFGVSCQPIMYVPKNSVTIAVSVFLVLNIASNVVMFTYLVRAVRKSLHVYHYRYGHVTDKYRDQQTIVIQKLVVITGCFIACSLPYMITTFPILGSDIPSRKRAHIVTSIIFTMNSAINPFLYVWRLQETRYQMKRLLCFWNRSYTEKLEQRNKADTATYSFTIMPGVRISVDPQEALIDEEVDIRLEGLPPNERVTIKASVKEGGIPMSSYGCYTATERGIVSVRDQASLEGTYTGVEPMGLFWSLKWEPSYTRRGRMIKYDVDTPLIVTLFVIDGHYSWKNLFDPSIKPLAMIEVRRRYKHKSIRRIEVKHGSTRGSLFIPPGHGPFPGVIDIMGATGGLLHYRGALLASKGFVVLCLSYYKYEDLPKKPEDITFDYFIVRTTFS
;
A
#
# COMPACT_ATOMS: atom_id res chain seq x y z
N MET A 1 -32.43 -40.25 -10.83
CA MET A 1 -33.54 -39.55 -10.15
C MET A 1 -34.07 -38.55 -11.14
N SER A 2 -35.20 -38.91 -11.76
CA SER A 2 -35.97 -38.04 -12.63
C SER A 2 -36.27 -36.71 -11.91
N TRP A 3 -36.44 -35.65 -12.70
CA TRP A 3 -36.78 -34.29 -12.25
C TRP A 3 -37.99 -34.23 -11.30
N GLU A 4 -38.84 -35.25 -11.29
CA GLU A 4 -39.97 -35.44 -10.38
C GLU A 4 -39.57 -35.63 -8.90
N GLY A 5 -38.31 -35.95 -8.61
CA GLY A 5 -37.84 -36.12 -7.22
C GLY A 5 -37.71 -34.82 -6.43
N PHE A 6 -37.58 -33.68 -7.13
CA PHE A 6 -37.46 -32.33 -6.55
C PHE A 6 -38.77 -31.53 -6.60
N SER A 7 -39.81 -32.00 -7.29
CA SER A 7 -41.15 -31.37 -7.31
C SER A 7 -42.01 -31.73 -6.08
N LYS A 8 -41.51 -32.57 -5.16
CA LYS A 8 -42.18 -32.78 -3.87
C LYS A 8 -42.08 -31.49 -3.04
N PRO A 9 -43.22 -30.87 -2.65
CA PRO A 9 -43.24 -29.56 -1.98
C PRO A 9 -42.33 -29.51 -0.74
N ASN A 10 -42.20 -30.62 0.00
CA ASN A 10 -41.38 -30.70 1.21
C ASN A 10 -39.86 -30.57 0.96
N LYS A 11 -39.35 -31.00 -0.21
CA LYS A 11 -37.91 -30.91 -0.52
C LYS A 11 -37.49 -29.53 -1.04
N VAL A 12 -38.39 -28.87 -1.78
CA VAL A 12 -38.21 -27.46 -2.19
C VAL A 12 -38.17 -26.55 -0.97
N VAL A 13 -39.10 -26.78 -0.04
CA VAL A 13 -39.17 -26.04 1.24
C VAL A 13 -37.89 -26.23 2.05
N LEU A 14 -37.36 -27.47 2.16
CA LEU A 14 -36.13 -27.73 2.91
C LEU A 14 -34.88 -27.07 2.27
N GLY A 15 -34.78 -27.06 0.94
CA GLY A 15 -33.71 -26.38 0.23
C GLY A 15 -33.74 -24.86 0.43
N ASP A 16 -34.93 -24.27 0.30
CA ASP A 16 -35.14 -22.83 0.49
C ASP A 16 -34.89 -22.41 1.95
N THR A 17 -35.25 -23.24 2.95
CA THR A 17 -34.97 -22.96 4.36
C THR A 17 -33.48 -22.85 4.69
N ILE A 18 -32.60 -23.47 3.92
CA ILE A 18 -31.14 -23.41 4.12
C ILE A 18 -30.51 -22.32 3.24
N GLN A 19 -30.94 -22.20 1.98
CA GLN A 19 -30.35 -21.25 1.03
C GLN A 19 -30.63 -19.79 1.36
N ILE A 20 -31.84 -19.48 1.84
CA ILE A 20 -32.26 -18.09 2.09
C ILE A 20 -31.45 -17.46 3.24
N PRO A 21 -31.32 -18.07 4.43
CA PRO A 21 -30.52 -17.49 5.52
C PRO A 21 -29.07 -17.26 5.13
N ILE A 22 -28.48 -18.23 4.40
CA ILE A 22 -27.13 -18.15 3.87
C ILE A 22 -27.00 -16.97 2.89
N GLY A 23 -27.95 -16.82 1.96
CA GLY A 23 -27.97 -15.74 0.99
C GLY A 23 -28.06 -14.36 1.65
N ILE A 24 -28.86 -14.23 2.73
CA ILE A 24 -28.95 -13.01 3.53
C ILE A 24 -27.61 -12.67 4.19
N VAL A 25 -26.92 -13.66 4.77
CA VAL A 25 -25.60 -13.47 5.39
C VAL A 25 -24.56 -13.03 4.35
N ILE A 26 -24.49 -13.70 3.21
CA ILE A 26 -23.55 -13.36 2.12
C ILE A 26 -23.83 -11.93 1.62
N THR A 27 -25.09 -11.61 1.35
CA THR A 27 -25.49 -10.30 0.80
C THR A 27 -25.17 -9.18 1.78
N SER A 28 -25.57 -9.33 3.05
CA SER A 28 -25.36 -8.30 4.07
C SER A 28 -23.87 -8.06 4.38
N ALA A 29 -23.08 -9.13 4.54
CA ALA A 29 -21.65 -9.01 4.83
C ALA A 29 -20.88 -8.36 3.67
N ASN A 30 -21.19 -8.71 2.42
CA ASN A 30 -20.53 -8.13 1.25
C ASN A 30 -21.02 -6.72 0.93
N LEU A 31 -22.30 -6.40 1.17
CA LEU A 31 -22.82 -5.03 1.03
C LEU A 31 -22.15 -4.08 2.02
N LEU A 32 -22.06 -4.49 3.29
CA LEU A 32 -21.39 -3.71 4.33
C LEU A 32 -19.90 -3.50 4.00
N SER A 33 -19.24 -4.54 3.46
CA SER A 33 -17.86 -4.47 2.96
C SER A 33 -17.69 -3.52 1.79
N PHE A 34 -18.61 -3.56 0.82
CA PHE A 34 -18.63 -2.65 -0.33
C PHE A 34 -18.73 -1.19 0.10
N VAL A 35 -19.68 -0.86 0.99
CA VAL A 35 -19.86 0.51 1.52
C VAL A 35 -18.61 0.97 2.27
N ALA A 36 -18.01 0.10 3.10
CA ALA A 36 -16.79 0.44 3.81
C ALA A 36 -15.62 0.70 2.85
N LEU A 37 -15.44 -0.12 1.81
CA LEU A 37 -14.40 0.05 0.79
C LEU A 37 -14.60 1.32 -0.05
N TYR A 38 -15.85 1.66 -0.37
CA TYR A 38 -16.18 2.87 -1.13
C TYR A 38 -15.81 4.15 -0.36
N ARG A 39 -15.95 4.13 0.97
CA ARG A 39 -15.55 5.24 1.85
C ARG A 39 -14.05 5.32 2.12
N CYS A 40 -13.25 4.33 1.70
CA CYS A 40 -11.81 4.30 1.93
C CYS A 40 -11.06 5.13 0.88
N SER A 41 -10.35 6.19 1.30
CA SER A 41 -9.51 7.02 0.43
C SER A 41 -8.04 6.58 0.38
N ARG A 42 -7.55 5.93 1.44
CA ARG A 42 -6.12 5.63 1.65
C ARG A 42 -5.68 4.22 1.22
N LEU A 43 -6.63 3.37 0.85
CA LEU A 43 -6.32 2.03 0.38
C LEU A 43 -5.73 2.09 -1.04
N SER A 44 -4.67 1.34 -1.30
CA SER A 44 -4.08 1.29 -2.64
C SER A 44 -5.11 0.80 -3.66
N PHE A 45 -5.09 1.38 -4.86
CA PHE A 45 -6.13 1.12 -5.85
C PHE A 45 -6.16 -0.35 -6.29
N GLN A 46 -5.02 -1.05 -6.25
CA GLN A 46 -4.91 -2.46 -6.61
C GLN A 46 -5.78 -3.32 -5.70
N ILE A 47 -5.69 -3.09 -4.39
CA ILE A 47 -6.47 -3.82 -3.39
C ILE A 47 -7.93 -3.40 -3.47
N ARG A 48 -8.19 -2.11 -3.59
CA ARG A 48 -9.54 -1.56 -3.55
C ARG A 48 -10.39 -2.03 -4.74
N ILE A 49 -9.86 -2.00 -5.96
CA ILE A 49 -10.61 -2.40 -7.17
C ILE A 49 -10.94 -3.89 -7.15
N LEU A 50 -9.96 -4.75 -6.84
CA LEU A 50 -10.19 -6.20 -6.77
C LEU A 50 -11.15 -6.59 -5.63
N ALA A 51 -11.02 -5.96 -4.46
CA ALA A 51 -11.92 -6.21 -3.34
C ALA A 51 -13.36 -5.74 -3.63
N ILE A 52 -13.53 -4.60 -4.30
CA ILE A 52 -14.85 -4.15 -4.76
C ILE A 52 -15.44 -5.15 -5.77
N ASN A 53 -14.66 -5.59 -6.75
CA ASN A 53 -15.12 -6.58 -7.73
C ASN A 53 -15.59 -7.87 -7.06
N LEU A 54 -14.83 -8.36 -6.07
CA LEU A 54 -15.17 -9.52 -5.27
C LEU A 54 -16.47 -9.33 -4.49
N CYS A 55 -16.65 -8.19 -3.82
CA CYS A 55 -17.89 -7.89 -3.10
C CYS A 55 -19.09 -7.82 -4.03
N VAL A 56 -18.95 -7.23 -5.23
CA VAL A 56 -20.05 -7.15 -6.21
C VAL A 56 -20.45 -8.55 -6.68
N SER A 57 -19.49 -9.41 -7.04
CA SER A 57 -19.81 -10.80 -7.41
C SER A 57 -20.49 -11.56 -6.27
N ASP A 58 -19.99 -11.41 -5.04
CA ASP A 58 -20.53 -12.12 -3.88
C ASP A 58 -21.91 -11.60 -3.44
N ILE A 59 -22.19 -10.30 -3.57
CA ILE A 59 -23.54 -9.74 -3.38
C ILE A 59 -24.51 -10.37 -4.37
N LEU A 60 -24.14 -10.47 -5.65
CA LEU A 60 -25.00 -11.05 -6.67
C LEU A 60 -25.22 -12.56 -6.46
N ILE A 61 -24.22 -13.29 -5.94
CA ILE A 61 -24.40 -14.67 -5.46
C ILE A 61 -25.42 -14.69 -4.33
N GLY A 62 -25.25 -13.86 -3.29
CA GLY A 62 -26.14 -13.81 -2.14
C GLY A 62 -27.59 -13.51 -2.55
N VAL A 63 -27.81 -12.48 -3.38
CA VAL A 63 -29.12 -12.11 -3.92
C VAL A 63 -29.73 -13.27 -4.72
N SER A 64 -28.93 -13.94 -5.56
CA SER A 64 -29.42 -15.10 -6.32
C SER A 64 -29.90 -16.26 -5.43
N MET A 65 -29.37 -16.38 -4.21
CA MET A 65 -29.75 -17.43 -3.24
C MET A 65 -30.96 -17.06 -2.38
N VAL A 66 -31.24 -15.77 -2.18
CA VAL A 66 -32.40 -15.30 -1.40
C VAL A 66 -33.72 -15.49 -2.16
N LEU A 67 -33.66 -15.57 -3.49
CA LEU A 67 -34.84 -15.67 -4.34
C LEU A 67 -35.49 -17.08 -4.23
N PRO A 68 -36.77 -17.18 -3.81
CA PRO A 68 -37.45 -18.46 -3.57
C PRO A 68 -37.50 -19.35 -4.81
N ALA A 69 -37.27 -20.66 -4.65
CA ALA A 69 -37.31 -21.60 -5.76
C ALA A 69 -38.68 -21.62 -6.46
N ARG A 70 -39.79 -21.40 -5.74
CA ARG A 70 -41.14 -21.42 -6.32
C ARG A 70 -41.40 -20.33 -7.37
N ILE A 71 -40.79 -19.15 -7.22
CA ILE A 71 -40.94 -18.02 -8.17
C ILE A 71 -40.09 -18.23 -9.43
N TYR A 72 -38.98 -18.97 -9.32
CA TYR A 72 -37.98 -19.11 -10.38
C TYR A 72 -38.03 -20.43 -11.17
N TYR A 73 -38.39 -21.54 -10.54
CA TYR A 73 -38.24 -22.87 -11.15
C TYR A 73 -39.32 -23.22 -12.16
N ILE A 74 -40.46 -22.53 -12.14
CA ILE A 74 -41.61 -22.98 -12.93
C ILE A 74 -41.40 -22.73 -14.43
N ASN A 75 -40.52 -21.81 -14.87
CA ASN A 75 -40.32 -21.58 -16.32
C ASN A 75 -38.91 -21.13 -16.79
N ASN A 76 -37.90 -20.89 -15.93
CA ASN A 76 -36.62 -20.27 -16.37
C ASN A 76 -35.35 -20.91 -15.74
N CYS A 77 -34.98 -22.09 -16.25
CA CYS A 77 -33.73 -22.78 -15.93
C CYS A 77 -32.46 -21.94 -16.17
N LEU A 78 -32.50 -21.04 -17.18
CA LEU A 78 -31.41 -20.15 -17.57
C LEU A 78 -30.98 -19.21 -16.42
N TYR A 79 -31.91 -18.79 -15.56
CA TYR A 79 -31.61 -17.75 -14.57
C TYR A 79 -30.88 -18.30 -13.33
N LYS A 80 -31.37 -19.36 -12.69
CA LYS A 80 -30.84 -19.76 -11.37
C LYS A 80 -29.46 -20.43 -11.44
N LYS A 81 -29.21 -21.29 -12.44
CA LYS A 81 -27.96 -22.07 -12.49
C LYS A 81 -26.83 -21.37 -13.22
N TYR A 82 -27.11 -20.83 -14.40
CA TYR A 82 -26.09 -20.21 -15.23
C TYR A 82 -25.58 -18.89 -14.63
N ILE A 83 -26.49 -17.99 -14.23
CA ILE A 83 -26.11 -16.67 -13.72
C ILE A 83 -25.39 -16.78 -12.37
N ALA A 84 -25.88 -17.64 -11.45
CA ALA A 84 -25.21 -17.87 -10.17
C ALA A 84 -23.84 -18.53 -10.34
N SER A 85 -23.70 -19.50 -11.27
CA SER A 85 -22.39 -20.07 -11.63
C SER A 85 -21.45 -19.01 -12.22
N ALA A 86 -21.95 -18.08 -13.03
CA ALA A 86 -21.12 -17.00 -13.57
C ALA A 86 -20.54 -16.12 -12.46
N PHE A 87 -21.35 -15.72 -11.49
CA PHE A 87 -20.86 -14.92 -10.37
C PHE A 87 -19.84 -15.67 -9.50
N LEU A 88 -20.02 -16.98 -9.29
CA LEU A 88 -19.01 -17.83 -8.62
C LEU A 88 -17.69 -17.87 -9.41
N VAL A 89 -17.75 -17.95 -10.73
CA VAL A 89 -16.55 -17.91 -11.59
C VAL A 89 -15.86 -16.54 -11.51
N VAL A 90 -16.61 -15.42 -11.51
CA VAL A 90 -16.03 -14.07 -11.28
C VAL A 90 -15.31 -14.02 -9.93
N SER A 91 -15.96 -14.50 -8.87
CA SER A 91 -15.38 -14.53 -7.52
C SER A 91 -14.08 -15.35 -7.48
N SER A 92 -14.07 -16.54 -8.10
CA SER A 92 -12.90 -17.42 -8.22
C SER A 92 -11.74 -16.78 -9.00
N LEU A 93 -12.02 -16.18 -10.17
CA LEU A 93 -11.03 -15.48 -10.98
C LEU A 93 -10.46 -14.26 -10.25
N THR A 94 -11.31 -13.53 -9.52
CA THR A 94 -10.89 -12.36 -8.72
C THR A 94 -9.97 -12.76 -7.58
N ILE A 95 -10.28 -13.83 -6.84
CA ILE A 95 -9.40 -14.38 -5.80
C ILE A 95 -8.05 -14.82 -6.40
N THR A 96 -8.09 -15.51 -7.53
CA THR A 96 -6.88 -15.92 -8.25
C THR A 96 -6.02 -14.70 -8.62
N MET A 97 -6.64 -13.63 -9.10
CA MET A 97 -5.93 -12.40 -9.43
C MET A 97 -5.37 -11.68 -8.20
N ILE A 98 -6.08 -11.70 -7.07
CA ILE A 98 -5.55 -11.19 -5.80
C ILE A 98 -4.29 -11.98 -5.39
N ASN A 99 -4.33 -13.31 -5.49
CA ASN A 99 -3.17 -14.15 -5.15
C ASN A 99 -2.00 -13.92 -6.11
N LEU A 100 -2.28 -13.74 -7.40
CA LEU A 100 -1.28 -13.44 -8.42
C LEU A 100 -0.64 -12.07 -8.20
N ASP A 101 -1.44 -11.02 -7.96
CA ASP A 101 -0.96 -9.68 -7.60
C ASP A 101 0.05 -9.74 -6.44
N ARG A 102 -0.28 -10.52 -5.40
CA ARG A 102 0.62 -10.69 -4.25
C ARG A 102 1.89 -11.43 -4.59
N CYS A 103 1.82 -12.51 -5.36
CA CYS A 103 3.01 -13.26 -5.75
C CYS A 103 3.93 -12.40 -6.62
N LEU A 104 3.38 -11.63 -7.55
CA LEU A 104 4.14 -10.72 -8.41
C LEU A 104 4.76 -9.57 -7.62
N ALA A 105 4.02 -8.98 -6.68
CA ALA A 105 4.53 -7.93 -5.80
C ALA A 105 5.68 -8.42 -4.90
N ILE A 106 5.61 -9.66 -4.40
CA ILE A 106 6.68 -10.27 -3.60
C ILE A 106 7.91 -10.58 -4.46
N HIS A 107 7.72 -11.11 -5.67
CA HIS A 107 8.83 -11.53 -6.52
C HIS A 107 9.56 -10.36 -7.18
N TYR A 108 8.83 -9.40 -7.75
CA TYR A 108 9.39 -8.29 -8.52
C TYR A 108 9.52 -6.98 -7.71
N GLY A 109 8.99 -6.93 -6.49
CA GLY A 109 9.06 -5.76 -5.62
C GLY A 109 8.43 -4.51 -6.24
N ILE A 110 9.12 -3.37 -6.14
CA ILE A 110 8.61 -2.06 -6.58
C ILE A 110 8.37 -2.01 -8.10
N ARG A 111 9.14 -2.78 -8.89
CA ARG A 111 9.00 -2.83 -10.36
C ARG A 111 7.63 -3.37 -10.81
N TYR A 112 6.97 -4.20 -10.00
CA TYR A 112 5.63 -4.67 -10.33
C TYR A 112 4.63 -3.52 -10.45
N TYR A 113 4.72 -2.53 -9.55
CA TYR A 113 3.79 -1.42 -9.49
C TYR A 113 3.96 -0.39 -10.61
N THR A 114 5.06 -0.44 -11.37
CA THR A 114 5.20 0.39 -12.57
C THR A 114 4.43 -0.18 -13.77
N TYR A 115 4.15 -1.48 -13.79
CA TYR A 115 3.37 -2.14 -14.85
C TYR A 115 1.87 -2.11 -14.58
N MET A 116 1.46 -2.09 -13.30
CA MET A 116 0.05 -2.12 -12.92
C MET A 116 -0.55 -0.73 -12.81
N SER A 117 -1.51 -0.44 -13.68
CA SER A 117 -2.31 0.80 -13.66
C SER A 117 -3.77 0.54 -13.31
N LYS A 118 -4.49 1.59 -12.90
CA LYS A 118 -5.95 1.51 -12.63
C LYS A 118 -6.72 0.99 -13.84
N LYS A 119 -6.39 1.48 -15.05
CA LYS A 119 -7.06 1.11 -16.31
C LYS A 119 -6.91 -0.37 -16.61
N VAL A 120 -5.68 -0.89 -16.48
CA VAL A 120 -5.38 -2.32 -16.69
C VAL A 120 -6.20 -3.18 -15.73
N LEU A 121 -6.19 -2.83 -14.44
CA LEU A 121 -6.89 -3.63 -13.44
C LEU A 121 -8.42 -3.60 -13.61
N THR A 122 -9.00 -2.44 -13.92
CA THR A 122 -10.42 -2.33 -14.26
C THR A 122 -10.76 -3.14 -15.50
N SER A 123 -9.92 -3.10 -16.54
CA SER A 123 -10.10 -3.91 -17.76
C SER A 123 -10.07 -5.41 -17.46
N ILE A 124 -9.17 -5.87 -16.58
CA ILE A 124 -9.11 -7.27 -16.13
C ILE A 124 -10.41 -7.66 -15.41
N CYS A 125 -10.90 -6.82 -14.48
CA CYS A 125 -12.17 -7.09 -13.80
C CYS A 125 -13.33 -7.22 -14.79
N VAL A 126 -13.46 -6.31 -15.75
CA VAL A 126 -14.50 -6.37 -16.80
C VAL A 126 -14.36 -7.63 -17.64
N ALA A 127 -13.13 -8.02 -18.00
CA ALA A 127 -12.87 -9.26 -18.73
C ALA A 127 -13.29 -10.50 -17.93
N PHE A 128 -13.16 -10.52 -16.59
CA PHE A 128 -13.66 -11.61 -15.76
C PHE A 128 -15.17 -11.78 -15.84
N TRP A 129 -15.94 -10.69 -15.90
CA TRP A 129 -17.40 -10.77 -16.08
C TRP A 129 -17.76 -11.42 -17.41
N VAL A 130 -17.18 -10.94 -18.51
CA VAL A 130 -17.45 -11.47 -19.85
C VAL A 130 -17.04 -12.94 -19.93
N LEU A 131 -15.82 -13.26 -19.50
CA LEU A 131 -15.30 -14.61 -19.49
C LEU A 131 -16.15 -15.55 -18.62
N SER A 132 -16.61 -15.10 -17.45
CA SER A 132 -17.44 -15.93 -16.56
C SER A 132 -18.78 -16.30 -17.16
N MET A 133 -19.39 -15.39 -17.94
CA MET A 133 -20.66 -15.63 -18.62
C MET A 133 -20.44 -16.68 -19.71
N VAL A 134 -19.43 -16.49 -20.56
CA VAL A 134 -19.08 -17.48 -21.59
C VAL A 134 -18.77 -18.85 -20.99
N LEU A 135 -17.90 -18.91 -19.99
CA LEU A 135 -17.53 -20.17 -19.34
C LEU A 135 -18.74 -20.86 -18.71
N SER A 136 -19.62 -20.11 -18.05
CA SER A 136 -20.81 -20.69 -17.42
C SER A 136 -21.80 -21.23 -18.45
N TYR A 137 -21.89 -20.62 -19.63
CA TYR A 137 -22.79 -21.08 -20.68
C TYR A 137 -22.26 -22.40 -21.24
N LEU A 138 -20.98 -22.40 -21.58
CA LEU A 138 -20.28 -23.57 -22.12
C LEU A 138 -20.22 -24.72 -21.10
N MET A 139 -20.18 -24.42 -19.80
CA MET A 139 -20.21 -25.43 -18.73
C MET A 139 -21.49 -26.26 -18.70
N TYR A 140 -22.62 -25.70 -19.14
CA TYR A 140 -23.90 -26.39 -19.22
C TYR A 140 -24.31 -26.72 -20.66
N PHE A 141 -23.41 -26.56 -21.63
CA PHE A 141 -23.71 -26.72 -23.05
C PHE A 141 -24.18 -28.14 -23.40
N ASN A 142 -25.39 -28.23 -23.96
CA ASN A 142 -25.97 -29.49 -24.43
C ASN A 142 -26.63 -29.30 -25.80
N PRO A 143 -26.04 -29.85 -26.88
CA PRO A 143 -26.56 -29.70 -28.23
C PRO A 143 -27.95 -30.34 -28.42
N ASN A 144 -28.32 -31.30 -27.56
CA ASN A 144 -29.58 -32.04 -27.66
C ASN A 144 -30.74 -31.37 -26.90
N SER A 145 -30.54 -30.16 -26.38
CA SER A 145 -31.56 -29.42 -25.64
C SER A 145 -32.08 -28.25 -26.46
N GLU A 146 -33.36 -27.93 -26.29
CA GLU A 146 -34.08 -26.91 -27.07
C GLU A 146 -33.40 -25.52 -27.06
N PHE A 147 -32.74 -25.17 -25.96
CA PHE A 147 -32.04 -23.89 -25.79
C PHE A 147 -30.50 -24.03 -25.81
N GLY A 148 -29.97 -25.20 -26.18
CA GLY A 148 -28.52 -25.48 -26.18
C GLY A 148 -27.89 -25.60 -24.78
N VAL A 149 -28.68 -25.60 -23.70
CA VAL A 149 -28.23 -25.65 -22.30
C VAL A 149 -28.96 -26.74 -21.51
N SER A 150 -28.21 -27.54 -20.75
CA SER A 150 -28.75 -28.55 -19.84
C SER A 150 -29.23 -27.93 -18.53
N CYS A 151 -30.49 -28.22 -18.18
CA CYS A 151 -31.09 -27.81 -16.93
C CYS A 151 -30.80 -28.73 -15.76
N GLN A 152 -30.08 -29.82 -15.98
CA GLN A 152 -29.72 -30.76 -14.93
C GLN A 152 -28.61 -30.18 -14.02
N PRO A 153 -28.45 -30.68 -12.78
CA PRO A 153 -27.26 -30.34 -11.98
C PRO A 153 -25.98 -30.66 -12.76
N ILE A 154 -24.92 -29.88 -12.55
CA ILE A 154 -23.66 -29.97 -13.33
C ILE A 154 -23.10 -31.40 -13.45
N MET A 155 -23.26 -32.20 -12.40
CA MET A 155 -22.86 -33.61 -12.34
C MET A 155 -23.50 -34.51 -13.42
N TYR A 156 -24.70 -34.16 -13.91
CA TYR A 156 -25.44 -34.92 -14.91
C TYR A 156 -25.42 -34.29 -16.30
N VAL A 157 -24.70 -33.17 -16.47
CA VAL A 157 -24.54 -32.56 -17.78
C VAL A 157 -23.73 -33.53 -18.67
N PRO A 158 -24.16 -33.78 -19.92
CA PRO A 158 -23.44 -34.68 -20.82
C PRO A 158 -22.03 -34.15 -21.06
N LYS A 159 -21.03 -35.02 -20.88
CA LYS A 159 -19.63 -34.71 -21.11
C LYS A 159 -19.35 -34.73 -22.61
N ASN A 160 -19.24 -33.55 -23.21
CA ASN A 160 -18.83 -33.31 -24.59
C ASN A 160 -17.49 -32.55 -24.61
N SER A 161 -16.89 -32.38 -25.78
CA SER A 161 -15.58 -31.69 -25.91
C SER A 161 -15.60 -30.27 -25.32
N VAL A 162 -16.73 -29.56 -25.42
CA VAL A 162 -16.90 -28.19 -24.91
C VAL A 162 -16.91 -28.16 -23.38
N THR A 163 -17.78 -28.93 -22.75
CA THR A 163 -17.90 -29.04 -21.28
C THR A 163 -16.61 -29.55 -20.65
N ILE A 164 -15.91 -30.49 -21.30
CA ILE A 164 -14.59 -30.97 -20.87
C ILE A 164 -13.54 -29.84 -20.93
N ALA A 165 -13.48 -29.08 -22.03
CA ALA A 165 -12.53 -27.98 -22.17
C ALA A 165 -12.72 -26.91 -21.06
N VAL A 166 -13.97 -26.55 -20.77
CA VAL A 166 -14.28 -25.63 -19.65
C VAL A 166 -13.88 -26.22 -18.30
N SER A 167 -14.13 -27.52 -18.11
CA SER A 167 -13.74 -28.22 -16.88
C SER A 167 -12.23 -28.17 -16.66
N VAL A 168 -11.43 -28.38 -17.72
CA VAL A 168 -9.97 -28.26 -17.69
C VAL A 168 -9.55 -26.84 -17.31
N PHE A 169 -10.17 -25.82 -17.90
CA PHE A 169 -9.88 -24.43 -17.55
C PHE A 169 -10.13 -24.13 -16.06
N LEU A 170 -11.27 -24.59 -15.52
CA LEU A 170 -11.61 -24.41 -14.10
C LEU A 170 -10.64 -25.17 -13.18
N VAL A 171 -10.21 -26.38 -13.57
CA VAL A 171 -9.19 -27.14 -12.83
C VAL A 171 -7.85 -26.41 -12.86
N LEU A 172 -7.43 -25.86 -14.00
CA LEU A 172 -6.20 -25.05 -14.10
C LEU A 172 -6.26 -23.80 -13.23
N ASN A 173 -7.42 -23.15 -13.14
CA ASN A 173 -7.62 -22.02 -12.23
C ASN A 173 -7.34 -22.41 -10.77
N ILE A 174 -7.89 -23.52 -10.28
CA ILE A 174 -7.63 -24.01 -8.92
C ILE A 174 -6.18 -24.49 -8.75
N ALA A 175 -5.64 -25.22 -9.73
CA ALA A 175 -4.26 -25.71 -9.70
C ALA A 175 -3.25 -24.54 -9.59
N SER A 176 -3.50 -23.43 -10.31
CA SER A 176 -2.67 -22.23 -10.19
C SER A 176 -2.65 -21.66 -8.77
N ASN A 177 -3.78 -21.69 -8.06
CA ASN A 177 -3.86 -21.27 -6.67
C ASN A 177 -3.09 -22.21 -5.73
N VAL A 178 -3.08 -23.52 -6.00
CA VAL A 178 -2.25 -24.49 -5.25
C VAL A 178 -0.76 -24.21 -5.45
N VAL A 179 -0.33 -23.89 -6.67
CA VAL A 179 1.05 -23.49 -6.96
C VAL A 179 1.41 -22.20 -6.21
N MET A 180 0.56 -21.17 -6.29
CA MET A 180 0.75 -19.90 -5.58
C MET A 180 0.78 -20.09 -4.06
N PHE A 181 -0.10 -20.93 -3.50
CA PHE A 181 -0.09 -21.28 -2.09
C PHE A 181 1.24 -21.91 -1.68
N THR A 182 1.75 -22.85 -2.47
CA THR A 182 3.03 -23.51 -2.20
C THR A 182 4.18 -22.50 -2.27
N TYR A 183 4.15 -21.57 -3.22
CA TYR A 183 5.11 -20.47 -3.31
C TYR A 183 5.07 -19.58 -2.06
N LEU A 184 3.88 -19.16 -1.61
CA LEU A 184 3.72 -18.32 -0.43
C LEU A 184 4.19 -19.04 0.85
N VAL A 185 3.87 -20.32 1.02
CA VAL A 185 4.35 -21.14 2.15
C VAL A 185 5.87 -21.25 2.15
N ARG A 186 6.49 -21.48 0.98
CA ARG A 186 7.95 -21.51 0.84
C ARG A 186 8.57 -20.15 1.19
N ALA A 187 7.96 -19.05 0.76
CA ALA A 187 8.40 -17.71 1.12
C ALA A 187 8.39 -17.49 2.64
N VAL A 188 7.31 -17.88 3.34
CA VAL A 188 7.22 -17.80 4.81
C VAL A 188 8.28 -18.68 5.47
N ARG A 189 8.44 -19.94 5.04
CA ARG A 189 9.43 -20.86 5.61
C ARG A 189 10.85 -20.34 5.44
N LYS A 190 11.18 -19.77 4.28
CA LYS A 190 12.48 -19.15 4.03
C LYS A 190 12.72 -17.95 4.96
N SER A 191 11.73 -17.06 5.11
CA SER A 191 11.84 -15.92 6.03
C SER A 191 12.01 -16.36 7.49
N LEU A 192 11.28 -17.39 7.93
CA LEU A 192 11.42 -17.96 9.28
C LEU A 192 12.77 -18.64 9.49
N HIS A 193 13.28 -19.39 8.50
CA HIS A 193 14.59 -20.04 8.58
C HIS A 193 15.72 -19.00 8.69
N VAL A 194 15.70 -17.94 7.88
CA VAL A 194 16.66 -16.85 7.96
C VAL A 194 16.58 -16.14 9.32
N TYR A 195 15.37 -15.95 9.86
CA TYR A 195 15.17 -15.38 11.20
C TYR A 195 15.80 -16.24 12.30
N HIS A 196 15.48 -17.55 12.35
CA HIS A 196 16.03 -18.47 13.35
C HIS A 196 17.55 -18.59 13.24
N TYR A 197 18.09 -18.64 12.01
CA TYR A 197 19.53 -18.68 11.79
C TYR A 197 20.26 -17.40 12.26
N ARG A 198 19.65 -16.21 12.08
CA ARG A 198 20.28 -14.93 12.45
C ARG A 198 20.08 -14.50 13.91
N TYR A 199 18.97 -14.88 14.56
CA TYR A 199 18.58 -14.29 15.84
C TYR A 199 18.44 -15.30 17.01
N GLY A 200 18.60 -16.60 16.76
CA GLY A 200 18.43 -17.62 17.80
C GLY A 200 17.04 -17.60 18.46
N HIS A 201 16.85 -18.36 19.54
CA HIS A 201 15.58 -18.51 20.28
C HIS A 201 15.15 -17.25 21.09
N VAL A 202 15.48 -16.03 20.64
CA VAL A 202 15.04 -14.81 21.31
C VAL A 202 13.64 -14.42 20.83
N THR A 203 12.74 -14.25 21.81
CA THR A 203 11.28 -14.04 21.77
C THR A 203 10.66 -13.40 20.53
N ASP A 204 9.43 -13.86 20.19
CA ASP A 204 8.51 -13.50 19.08
C ASP A 204 8.23 -11.99 18.84
N LYS A 205 8.82 -11.10 19.64
CA LYS A 205 8.51 -9.67 19.68
C LYS A 205 9.00 -8.89 18.45
N TYR A 206 9.90 -9.47 17.63
CA TYR A 206 10.49 -8.86 16.43
C TYR A 206 10.14 -9.60 15.13
N ARG A 207 8.93 -10.14 15.04
CA ARG A 207 8.47 -10.76 13.80
C ARG A 207 8.37 -9.71 12.68
N ASP A 208 9.15 -9.91 11.62
CA ASP A 208 9.15 -9.05 10.45
C ASP A 208 7.73 -8.80 9.92
N GLN A 209 7.37 -7.52 9.76
CA GLN A 209 6.06 -7.08 9.30
C GLN A 209 5.70 -7.69 7.94
N GLN A 210 6.67 -7.92 7.06
CA GLN A 210 6.43 -8.60 5.78
C GLN A 210 6.02 -10.05 6.01
N THR A 211 6.69 -10.76 6.91
CA THR A 211 6.35 -12.14 7.27
C THR A 211 4.93 -12.27 7.83
N ILE A 212 4.48 -11.34 8.67
CA ILE A 212 3.09 -11.29 9.18
C ILE A 212 2.10 -11.09 8.02
N VAL A 213 2.42 -10.22 7.06
CA VAL A 213 1.55 -9.98 5.90
C VAL A 213 1.41 -11.24 5.06
N ILE A 214 2.52 -11.92 4.75
CA ILE A 214 2.55 -13.15 3.93
C ILE A 214 1.84 -14.29 4.65
N GLN A 215 2.04 -14.50 5.96
CA GLN A 215 1.33 -15.52 6.72
C GLN A 215 -0.19 -15.38 6.63
N LYS A 216 -0.68 -14.16 6.77
CA LYS A 216 -2.10 -13.91 6.64
C LYS A 216 -2.60 -14.06 5.18
N LEU A 217 -1.75 -13.88 4.15
CA LEU A 217 -2.09 -14.21 2.75
C LEU A 217 -2.15 -15.72 2.50
N VAL A 218 -1.29 -16.50 3.17
CA VAL A 218 -1.33 -17.97 3.14
C VAL A 218 -2.66 -18.48 3.69
N VAL A 219 -3.15 -17.94 4.82
CA VAL A 219 -4.46 -18.30 5.39
C VAL A 219 -5.57 -18.06 4.37
N ILE A 220 -5.57 -16.89 3.74
CA ILE A 220 -6.57 -16.50 2.74
C ILE A 220 -6.59 -17.46 1.55
N THR A 221 -5.42 -17.72 0.97
CA THR A 221 -5.28 -18.62 -0.19
C THR A 221 -5.64 -20.05 0.19
N GLY A 222 -5.25 -20.49 1.39
CA GLY A 222 -5.55 -21.82 1.92
C GLY A 222 -7.03 -22.05 2.16
N CYS A 223 -7.75 -21.07 2.73
CA CYS A 223 -9.20 -21.14 2.90
C CYS A 223 -9.91 -21.29 1.55
N PHE A 224 -9.53 -20.51 0.54
CA PHE A 224 -10.11 -20.63 -0.79
C PHE A 224 -9.90 -22.03 -1.39
N ILE A 225 -8.69 -22.58 -1.30
CA ILE A 225 -8.39 -23.94 -1.79
C ILE A 225 -9.20 -24.99 -1.03
N ALA A 226 -9.27 -24.88 0.30
CA ALA A 226 -10.02 -25.81 1.14
C ALA A 226 -11.53 -25.81 0.82
N CYS A 227 -12.09 -24.65 0.45
CA CYS A 227 -13.49 -24.53 0.06
C CYS A 227 -13.75 -24.96 -1.40
N SER A 228 -12.80 -24.77 -2.32
CA SER A 228 -13.00 -24.98 -3.76
C SER A 228 -12.59 -26.36 -4.25
N LEU A 229 -11.50 -26.94 -3.73
CA LEU A 229 -10.95 -28.20 -4.21
C LEU A 229 -11.92 -29.39 -4.03
N PRO A 230 -12.61 -29.56 -2.89
CA PRO A 230 -13.57 -30.66 -2.72
C PRO A 230 -14.74 -30.59 -3.70
N TYR A 231 -15.21 -29.38 -4.02
CA TYR A 231 -16.27 -29.17 -5.00
C TYR A 231 -15.81 -29.57 -6.40
N MET A 232 -14.59 -29.20 -6.81
CA MET A 232 -14.04 -29.59 -8.11
C MET A 232 -13.90 -31.11 -8.26
N ILE A 233 -13.41 -31.80 -7.22
CA ILE A 233 -13.24 -33.26 -7.23
C ILE A 233 -14.58 -33.99 -7.39
N THR A 234 -15.63 -33.52 -6.71
CA THR A 234 -16.96 -34.15 -6.79
C THR A 234 -17.71 -33.80 -8.07
N THR A 235 -17.45 -32.62 -8.64
CA THR A 235 -18.06 -32.13 -9.89
C THR A 235 -17.47 -32.84 -11.11
N PHE A 236 -16.15 -33.02 -11.13
CA PHE A 236 -15.41 -33.63 -12.24
C PHE A 236 -14.69 -34.90 -11.78
N PRO A 237 -15.42 -36.01 -11.56
CA PRO A 237 -14.80 -37.25 -11.12
C PRO A 237 -13.83 -37.74 -12.19
N ILE A 238 -12.54 -37.65 -11.87
CA ILE A 238 -11.43 -38.21 -12.65
C ILE A 238 -11.51 -39.75 -12.65
N LEU A 239 -12.19 -40.34 -11.66
CA LEU A 239 -12.35 -41.78 -11.46
C LEU A 239 -13.85 -42.13 -11.46
N GLY A 240 -14.35 -42.59 -12.60
CA GLY A 240 -15.77 -42.71 -12.92
C GLY A 240 -16.54 -43.79 -12.16
N SER A 241 -17.13 -43.47 -11.01
CA SER A 241 -18.17 -44.33 -10.41
C SER A 241 -19.39 -43.54 -9.89
N ASP A 242 -20.58 -43.92 -10.35
CA ASP A 242 -21.86 -43.27 -10.04
C ASP A 242 -22.46 -43.76 -8.71
N ILE A 243 -21.80 -43.42 -7.60
CA ILE A 243 -22.19 -43.91 -6.26
C ILE A 243 -23.14 -42.90 -5.59
N PRO A 244 -24.20 -43.33 -4.86
CA PRO A 244 -25.08 -42.44 -4.09
C PRO A 244 -24.36 -41.53 -3.08
N SER A 245 -23.22 -41.98 -2.54
CA SER A 245 -22.34 -41.18 -1.68
C SER A 245 -21.79 -39.95 -2.38
N ARG A 246 -21.48 -40.04 -3.68
CA ARG A 246 -20.97 -38.94 -4.52
C ARG A 246 -21.97 -37.79 -4.63
N LYS A 247 -23.27 -38.11 -4.74
CA LYS A 247 -24.34 -37.10 -4.83
C LYS A 247 -24.44 -36.29 -3.53
N ARG A 248 -24.41 -36.97 -2.39
CA ARG A 248 -24.40 -36.31 -1.07
C ARG A 248 -23.14 -35.47 -0.89
N ALA A 249 -21.98 -36.00 -1.26
CA ALA A 249 -20.70 -35.28 -1.20
C ALA A 249 -20.70 -34.02 -2.09
N HIS A 250 -21.23 -34.09 -3.31
CA HIS A 250 -21.32 -32.93 -4.20
C HIS A 250 -22.21 -31.82 -3.64
N ILE A 251 -23.37 -32.16 -3.06
CA ILE A 251 -24.27 -31.17 -2.44
C ILE A 251 -23.55 -30.49 -1.27
N VAL A 252 -22.92 -31.25 -0.39
CA VAL A 252 -22.18 -30.71 0.77
C VAL A 252 -21.03 -29.82 0.33
N THR A 253 -20.20 -30.29 -0.62
CA THR A 253 -19.06 -29.51 -1.12
C THR A 253 -19.48 -28.28 -1.92
N SER A 254 -20.63 -28.31 -2.60
CA SER A 254 -21.21 -27.12 -3.25
C SER A 254 -21.62 -26.08 -2.22
N ILE A 255 -22.21 -26.48 -1.09
CA ILE A 255 -22.55 -25.54 0.00
C ILE A 255 -21.26 -24.95 0.59
N ILE A 256 -20.25 -25.77 0.85
CA ILE A 256 -18.94 -25.32 1.36
C ILE A 256 -18.29 -24.31 0.40
N PHE A 257 -18.32 -24.60 -0.91
CA PHE A 257 -17.77 -23.69 -1.91
C PHE A 257 -18.51 -22.36 -1.93
N THR A 258 -19.84 -22.37 -1.86
CA THR A 258 -20.64 -21.14 -1.78
C THR A 258 -20.41 -20.38 -0.47
N MET A 259 -20.13 -21.07 0.64
CA MET A 259 -19.82 -20.41 1.93
C MET A 259 -18.53 -19.61 1.86
N ASN A 260 -17.64 -19.90 0.90
CA ASN A 260 -16.43 -19.12 0.68
C ASN A 260 -16.76 -17.62 0.45
N SER A 261 -17.84 -17.32 -0.27
CA SER A 261 -18.32 -15.94 -0.48
C SER A 261 -18.80 -15.24 0.80
N ALA A 262 -19.21 -15.99 1.83
CA ALA A 262 -19.55 -15.43 3.15
C ALA A 262 -18.29 -15.08 3.95
N ILE A 263 -17.21 -15.84 3.77
CA ILE A 263 -15.95 -15.69 4.50
C ILE A 263 -15.07 -14.57 3.90
N ASN A 264 -15.21 -14.31 2.59
CA ASN A 264 -14.43 -13.31 1.85
C ASN A 264 -14.37 -11.91 2.49
N PRO A 265 -15.49 -11.29 2.93
CA PRO A 265 -15.49 -10.05 3.72
C PRO A 265 -14.49 -10.03 4.87
N PHE A 266 -14.45 -11.09 5.66
CA PHE A 266 -13.63 -11.20 6.85
C PHE A 266 -12.13 -11.34 6.50
N LEU A 267 -11.84 -12.13 5.47
CA LEU A 267 -10.49 -12.45 5.03
C LEU A 267 -9.82 -11.30 4.26
N TYR A 268 -10.55 -10.68 3.33
CA TYR A 268 -9.99 -9.70 2.40
C TYR A 268 -10.26 -8.25 2.80
N VAL A 269 -11.41 -7.98 3.42
CA VAL A 269 -11.88 -6.60 3.62
C VAL A 269 -11.71 -6.17 5.08
N TRP A 270 -12.29 -6.90 6.03
CA TRP A 270 -12.32 -6.51 7.44
C TRP A 270 -11.00 -6.75 8.16
N ARG A 271 -10.04 -7.40 7.52
CA ARG A 271 -8.67 -7.46 8.01
C ARG A 271 -7.94 -6.11 7.86
N LEU A 272 -8.28 -5.32 6.84
CA LEU A 272 -7.61 -4.06 6.53
C LEU A 272 -7.90 -3.03 7.62
N GLN A 273 -6.87 -2.34 8.10
CA GLN A 273 -6.99 -1.38 9.22
C GLN A 273 -7.93 -0.22 8.87
N GLU A 274 -7.75 0.38 7.69
CA GLU A 274 -8.60 1.46 7.20
C GLU A 274 -10.08 1.03 7.09
N THR A 275 -10.33 -0.17 6.56
CA THR A 275 -11.69 -0.70 6.43
C THR A 275 -12.32 -0.97 7.79
N ARG A 276 -11.58 -1.50 8.77
CA ARG A 276 -12.08 -1.68 10.16
C ARG A 276 -12.48 -0.35 10.78
N TYR A 277 -11.73 0.71 10.53
CA TYR A 277 -12.07 2.05 10.99
C TYR A 277 -13.40 2.52 10.38
N GLN A 278 -13.57 2.44 9.05
CA GLN A 278 -14.82 2.82 8.39
C GLN A 278 -16.00 1.95 8.86
N MET A 279 -15.77 0.66 9.08
CA MET A 279 -16.77 -0.27 9.58
C MET A 279 -17.30 0.12 10.97
N LYS A 280 -16.39 0.43 11.90
CA LYS A 280 -16.77 0.88 13.25
C LYS A 280 -17.56 2.18 13.21
N ARG A 281 -17.25 3.10 12.28
CA ARG A 281 -18.04 4.32 12.07
C ARG A 281 -19.44 4.03 11.53
N LEU A 282 -19.57 3.07 10.60
CA LEU A 282 -20.85 2.66 10.04
C LEU A 282 -21.73 1.97 11.09
N LEU A 283 -21.16 1.08 11.90
CA LEU A 283 -21.91 0.28 12.87
C LEU A 283 -22.19 1.02 14.17
N CYS A 284 -21.32 1.92 14.61
CA CYS A 284 -21.48 2.66 15.87
C CYS A 284 -21.98 4.10 15.64
N PHE A 285 -22.70 4.35 14.55
CA PHE A 285 -23.16 5.69 14.17
C PHE A 285 -24.04 6.37 15.24
N TRP A 286 -24.73 5.57 16.06
CA TRP A 286 -25.58 6.04 17.16
C TRP A 286 -24.78 6.59 18.36
N ASN A 287 -23.52 6.18 18.54
CA ASN A 287 -22.70 6.59 19.69
C ASN A 287 -21.69 7.66 19.24
N ARG A 288 -22.14 8.92 19.26
CA ARG A 288 -21.36 10.07 18.82
C ARG A 288 -20.01 10.18 19.56
N SER A 289 -20.01 9.99 20.88
CA SER A 289 -18.79 10.02 21.70
C SER A 289 -17.78 8.93 21.30
N TYR A 290 -18.27 7.72 21.00
CA TYR A 290 -17.41 6.63 20.51
C TYR A 290 -16.84 6.96 19.13
N THR A 291 -17.65 7.48 18.20
CA THR A 291 -17.18 7.84 16.85
C THR A 291 -16.15 8.97 16.86
N GLU A 292 -16.32 9.96 17.74
CA GLU A 292 -15.37 11.07 17.92
C GLU A 292 -14.03 10.55 18.49
N LYS A 293 -14.07 9.70 19.53
CA LYS A 293 -12.86 9.03 20.06
C LYS A 293 -12.17 8.16 19.00
N LEU A 294 -12.94 7.46 18.18
CA LEU A 294 -12.42 6.62 17.11
C LEU A 294 -11.76 7.47 16.02
N GLU A 295 -12.35 8.60 15.66
CA GLU A 295 -11.78 9.56 14.72
C GLU A 295 -10.50 10.20 15.27
N GLN A 296 -10.48 10.60 16.54
CA GLN A 296 -9.28 11.09 17.21
C GLN A 296 -8.16 10.05 17.21
N ARG A 297 -8.46 8.78 17.55
CA ARG A 297 -7.48 7.68 17.47
C ARG A 297 -6.98 7.47 16.04
N ASN A 298 -7.86 7.46 15.04
CA ASN A 298 -7.43 7.32 13.66
C ASN A 298 -6.58 8.51 13.19
N LYS A 299 -6.93 9.74 13.61
CA LYS A 299 -6.11 10.94 13.39
C LYS A 299 -4.75 10.80 14.07
N ALA A 300 -4.68 10.29 15.31
CA ALA A 300 -3.42 10.06 16.02
C ALA A 300 -2.58 8.94 15.40
N ASP A 301 -3.18 7.82 15.02
CA ASP A 301 -2.53 6.68 14.37
C ASP A 301 -2.03 7.00 12.95
N THR A 302 -2.69 7.95 12.27
CA THR A 302 -2.27 8.42 10.93
C THR A 302 -1.38 9.66 10.99
N ALA A 303 -1.51 10.47 12.05
CA ALA A 303 -0.63 11.58 12.28
C ALA A 303 0.78 11.00 12.43
N THR A 304 1.69 11.47 11.61
CA THR A 304 3.10 11.05 11.67
C THR A 304 3.75 11.52 12.99
N TYR A 305 3.03 12.31 13.80
CA TYR A 305 3.40 12.84 15.10
C TYR A 305 2.17 12.95 16.01
N SER A 306 2.22 12.37 17.22
CA SER A 306 1.19 12.51 18.24
C SER A 306 1.47 13.74 19.11
N PHE A 307 0.54 14.70 19.12
CA PHE A 307 0.62 15.88 19.98
C PHE A 307 0.18 15.52 21.41
N THR A 308 1.10 15.59 22.37
CA THR A 308 0.80 15.92 23.76
C THR A 308 1.58 17.19 24.06
N ILE A 309 1.10 18.34 23.58
CA ILE A 309 1.67 19.63 24.00
C ILE A 309 1.33 19.75 25.49
N MET A 310 2.35 19.70 26.35
CA MET A 310 2.12 20.17 27.72
C MET A 310 1.80 21.67 27.64
N PRO A 311 0.68 22.13 28.21
CA PRO A 311 0.39 23.57 28.24
C PRO A 311 1.46 24.27 29.07
N GLY A 312 2.43 24.93 28.40
CA GLY A 312 3.48 25.71 29.06
C GLY A 312 4.76 25.87 28.24
N VAL A 313 5.28 24.77 27.66
CA VAL A 313 6.56 24.79 26.94
C VAL A 313 6.36 25.22 25.49
N ARG A 314 7.06 26.29 25.07
CA ARG A 314 7.04 26.81 23.70
C ARG A 314 8.43 26.70 23.09
N ILE A 315 8.50 26.18 21.87
CA ILE A 315 9.69 26.27 21.01
C ILE A 315 9.42 27.31 19.92
N SER A 316 10.37 28.20 19.69
CA SER A 316 10.36 29.19 18.61
C SER A 316 11.61 29.06 17.76
N VAL A 317 11.45 29.30 16.45
CA VAL A 317 12.55 29.34 15.49
C VAL A 317 12.38 30.56 14.62
N ASP A 318 13.39 31.42 14.58
CA ASP A 318 13.37 32.67 13.80
C ASP A 318 14.61 32.81 12.89
N PRO A 319 14.43 32.95 11.57
CA PRO A 319 13.18 32.74 10.83
C PRO A 319 12.79 31.25 10.78
N GLN A 320 11.49 30.95 10.78
CA GLN A 320 11.00 29.57 10.65
C GLN A 320 11.20 28.99 9.22
N GLU A 321 11.37 29.87 8.22
CA GLU A 321 11.70 29.51 6.84
C GLU A 321 12.91 30.32 6.38
N ALA A 322 13.99 29.63 5.98
CA ALA A 322 15.25 30.23 5.53
C ALA A 322 15.93 29.34 4.47
N LEU A 323 16.94 29.87 3.77
CA LEU A 323 17.78 29.00 2.93
C LEU A 323 18.55 28.01 3.80
N ILE A 324 18.92 26.85 3.24
CA ILE A 324 19.60 25.76 3.96
C ILE A 324 20.95 26.21 4.57
N ASP A 325 21.58 27.22 3.99
CA ASP A 325 22.86 27.82 4.38
C ASP A 325 22.72 29.07 5.27
N GLU A 326 21.50 29.53 5.56
CA GLU A 326 21.25 30.71 6.43
C GLU A 326 20.98 30.30 7.87
N GLU A 327 21.50 31.03 8.84
CA GLU A 327 21.28 30.73 10.25
C GLU A 327 19.82 30.92 10.68
N VAL A 328 19.41 30.16 11.71
CA VAL A 328 18.14 30.36 12.42
C VAL A 328 18.41 30.35 13.92
N ASP A 329 17.65 31.13 14.67
CA ASP A 329 17.71 31.16 16.12
C ASP A 329 16.66 30.22 16.71
N ILE A 330 17.06 29.30 17.59
CA ILE A 330 16.18 28.30 18.21
C ILE A 330 16.10 28.60 19.71
N ARG A 331 14.89 28.84 20.22
CA ARG A 331 14.66 29.14 21.64
C ARG A 331 13.54 28.30 22.22
N LEU A 332 13.71 27.90 23.47
CA LEU A 332 12.69 27.27 24.30
C LEU A 332 12.32 28.20 25.45
N GLU A 333 11.03 28.30 25.75
CA GLU A 333 10.47 29.09 26.84
C GLU A 333 9.43 28.26 27.61
N GLY A 334 9.22 28.60 28.89
CA GLY A 334 8.21 27.96 29.73
C GLY A 334 8.60 26.59 30.29
N LEU A 335 9.91 26.31 30.35
CA LEU A 335 10.45 25.14 31.06
C LEU A 335 10.53 25.41 32.57
N PRO A 336 10.50 24.39 33.42
CA PRO A 336 10.88 24.54 34.83
C PRO A 336 12.33 25.08 34.96
N PRO A 337 12.62 25.89 36.00
CA PRO A 337 13.98 26.37 36.26
C PRO A 337 14.98 25.21 36.37
N ASN A 338 16.13 25.32 35.71
CA ASN A 338 17.20 24.30 35.70
C ASN A 338 16.79 22.93 35.13
N GLU A 339 15.66 22.84 34.41
CA GLU A 339 15.20 21.59 33.80
C GLU A 339 16.17 21.08 32.74
N ARG A 340 16.38 19.77 32.70
CA ARG A 340 17.23 19.12 31.70
C ARG A 340 16.38 18.76 30.50
N VAL A 341 16.75 19.22 29.31
CA VAL A 341 15.98 18.97 28.09
C VAL A 341 16.85 18.49 26.94
N THR A 342 16.26 17.67 26.08
CA THR A 342 16.86 17.25 24.81
C THR A 342 16.12 17.91 23.66
N ILE A 343 16.83 18.59 22.77
CA ILE A 343 16.29 19.05 21.49
C ILE A 343 16.74 18.06 20.43
N LYS A 344 15.79 17.38 19.79
CA LYS A 344 16.04 16.45 18.68
C LYS A 344 15.59 17.08 17.37
N ALA A 345 16.44 17.12 16.36
CA ALA A 345 16.00 17.38 14.99
C ALA A 345 15.80 16.05 14.25
N SER A 346 14.75 15.96 13.44
CA SER A 346 14.48 14.82 12.57
C SER A 346 14.14 15.32 11.17
N VAL A 347 14.65 14.61 10.16
CA VAL A 347 14.41 14.88 8.75
C VAL A 347 14.22 13.58 7.99
N LYS A 348 13.36 13.60 6.97
CA LYS A 348 13.16 12.47 6.07
C LYS A 348 13.09 12.96 4.62
N GLU A 349 14.16 12.75 3.87
CA GLU A 349 14.27 13.12 2.45
C GLU A 349 14.57 11.86 1.63
N GLY A 350 13.86 11.64 0.51
CA GLY A 350 14.06 10.46 -0.34
C GLY A 350 13.85 9.11 0.38
N GLY A 351 13.13 9.09 1.50
CA GLY A 351 12.95 7.90 2.33
C GLY A 351 14.12 7.57 3.28
N ILE A 352 15.11 8.44 3.40
CA ILE A 352 16.25 8.34 4.32
C ILE A 352 15.90 9.11 5.59
N PRO A 353 15.63 8.45 6.74
CA PRO A 353 15.42 9.13 8.01
C PRO A 353 16.78 9.46 8.65
N MET A 354 16.96 10.73 9.00
CA MET A 354 18.13 11.21 9.73
C MET A 354 17.67 12.03 10.93
N SER A 355 18.44 11.96 12.00
CA SER A 355 18.20 12.72 13.22
C SER A 355 19.49 13.29 13.78
N SER A 356 19.39 14.28 14.64
CA SER A 356 20.46 14.85 15.46
C SER A 356 19.87 15.24 16.81
N TYR A 357 20.71 15.49 17.80
CA TYR A 357 20.23 16.03 19.06
C TYR A 357 21.32 16.80 19.81
N GLY A 358 20.86 17.71 20.67
CA GLY A 358 21.66 18.36 21.69
C GLY A 358 20.93 18.38 23.02
N CYS A 359 21.67 18.19 24.11
CA CYS A 359 21.17 18.21 25.48
C CYS A 359 21.51 19.56 26.14
N TYR A 360 20.51 20.21 26.72
CA TYR A 360 20.59 21.55 27.29
C TYR A 360 20.00 21.58 28.70
N THR A 361 20.33 22.60 29.47
CA THR A 361 19.73 22.86 30.78
C THR A 361 19.09 24.25 30.75
N ALA A 362 17.81 24.33 31.13
CA ALA A 362 17.10 25.59 31.18
C ALA A 362 17.73 26.54 32.20
N THR A 363 17.71 27.84 31.91
CA THR A 363 18.09 28.87 32.89
C THR A 363 17.10 28.91 34.07
N GLU A 364 17.41 29.69 35.12
CA GLU A 364 16.48 29.95 36.22
C GLU A 364 15.14 30.55 35.77
N ARG A 365 15.11 31.18 34.59
CA ARG A 365 13.90 31.74 33.96
C ARG A 365 13.14 30.74 33.09
N GLY A 366 13.58 29.48 33.01
CA GLY A 366 12.93 28.47 32.18
C GLY A 366 13.19 28.60 30.68
N ILE A 367 14.35 29.16 30.30
CA ILE A 367 14.72 29.46 28.91
C ILE A 367 15.94 28.63 28.48
N VAL A 368 15.90 28.09 27.26
CA VAL A 368 17.07 27.54 26.54
C VAL A 368 17.25 28.32 25.24
N SER A 369 18.45 28.85 25.01
CA SER A 369 18.85 29.50 23.76
C SER A 369 19.95 28.66 23.11
N VAL A 370 19.66 28.03 21.96
CA VAL A 370 20.64 27.18 21.26
C VAL A 370 21.82 28.00 20.74
N ARG A 371 21.61 29.29 20.47
CA ARG A 371 22.66 30.22 20.03
C ARG A 371 23.68 30.51 21.13
N ASP A 372 23.24 30.61 22.38
CA ASP A 372 24.05 31.13 23.48
C ASP A 372 24.51 30.04 24.45
N GLN A 373 23.85 28.88 24.45
CA GLN A 373 24.14 27.79 25.38
C GLN A 373 24.85 26.62 24.70
N ALA A 374 25.77 26.01 25.43
CA ALA A 374 26.46 24.82 24.97
C ALA A 374 25.55 23.59 25.04
N SER A 375 25.54 22.79 23.97
CA SER A 375 25.05 21.41 24.02
C SER A 375 26.02 20.59 24.88
N LEU A 376 25.51 20.00 25.97
CA LEU A 376 26.30 19.23 26.95
C LEU A 376 26.61 17.82 26.44
N GLU A 377 25.66 17.23 25.72
CA GLU A 377 25.74 15.90 25.10
C GLU A 377 24.95 15.93 23.80
N GLY A 378 25.27 15.06 22.84
CA GLY A 378 24.57 15.13 21.56
C GLY A 378 25.26 14.44 20.40
N THR A 379 24.71 14.66 19.22
CA THR A 379 25.45 14.47 17.97
C THR A 379 26.53 15.54 17.76
N TYR A 380 26.49 16.60 18.55
CA TYR A 380 27.45 17.71 18.67
C TYR A 380 27.47 18.22 20.12
N THR A 381 28.53 18.92 20.51
CA THR A 381 28.70 19.56 21.84
C THR A 381 29.27 20.97 21.67
N GLY A 382 29.14 21.81 22.71
CA GLY A 382 29.58 23.21 22.65
C GLY A 382 28.49 24.16 22.13
N VAL A 383 28.85 25.44 22.00
CA VAL A 383 27.94 26.51 21.52
C VAL A 383 27.93 26.49 20.00
N GLU A 384 26.98 25.74 19.44
CA GLU A 384 26.87 25.45 18.01
C GLU A 384 25.44 25.77 17.53
N PRO A 385 25.14 27.01 17.12
CA PRO A 385 23.77 27.44 16.79
C PRO A 385 23.09 26.57 15.72
N MET A 386 23.88 26.09 14.77
CA MET A 386 23.41 25.23 13.67
C MET A 386 23.73 23.74 13.87
N GLY A 387 24.17 23.35 15.07
CA GLY A 387 24.55 21.98 15.44
C GLY A 387 23.50 20.94 15.08
N LEU A 388 22.23 21.24 15.35
CA LEU A 388 21.10 20.36 15.01
C LEU A 388 20.97 20.08 13.50
N PHE A 389 21.42 20.98 12.64
CA PHE A 389 21.26 20.84 11.19
C PHE A 389 22.44 20.11 10.54
N TRP A 390 23.68 20.46 10.88
CA TRP A 390 24.85 19.87 10.23
C TRP A 390 25.25 18.51 10.82
N SER A 391 24.90 18.21 12.08
CA SER A 391 25.30 16.98 12.78
C SER A 391 24.34 15.79 12.59
N LEU A 392 23.42 15.88 11.62
CA LEU A 392 22.46 14.83 11.29
C LEU A 392 23.17 13.49 10.98
N LYS A 393 22.70 12.42 11.61
CA LYS A 393 23.15 11.03 11.42
C LYS A 393 21.97 10.15 11.02
N TRP A 394 22.25 9.01 10.39
CA TRP A 394 21.20 8.02 10.07
C TRP A 394 20.55 7.49 11.35
N GLU A 395 19.23 7.36 11.34
CA GLU A 395 18.53 6.73 12.46
C GLU A 395 18.91 5.25 12.60
N PRO A 396 18.96 4.70 13.83
CA PRO A 396 19.34 3.30 14.05
C PRO A 396 18.49 2.26 13.29
N SER A 397 17.25 2.60 12.95
CA SER A 397 16.34 1.74 12.17
C SER A 397 16.74 1.63 10.69
N TYR A 398 17.58 2.54 10.20
CA TYR A 398 17.96 2.62 8.79
C TYR A 398 19.24 1.81 8.51
N THR A 399 19.10 0.74 7.73
CA THR A 399 20.19 -0.23 7.47
C THR A 399 20.87 -0.06 6.10
N ARG A 400 20.32 0.79 5.23
CA ARG A 400 20.90 1.03 3.90
C ARG A 400 21.95 2.13 3.99
N ARG A 401 23.05 1.97 3.24
CA ARG A 401 24.06 3.02 3.11
C ARG A 401 23.67 3.96 1.96
N GLY A 402 23.64 5.26 2.22
CA GLY A 402 23.28 6.27 1.22
C GLY A 402 23.49 7.69 1.76
N ARG A 403 23.68 8.67 0.86
CA ARG A 403 23.75 10.09 1.22
C ARG A 403 22.37 10.72 1.05
N MET A 404 22.01 11.63 1.94
CA MET A 404 20.85 12.50 1.73
C MET A 404 21.17 13.46 0.58
N ILE A 405 20.35 13.42 -0.48
CA ILE A 405 20.50 14.27 -1.66
C ILE A 405 19.14 14.91 -1.94
N LYS A 406 19.13 16.24 -2.08
CA LYS A 406 17.93 16.98 -2.49
C LYS A 406 17.85 17.02 -4.01
N TYR A 407 17.00 16.19 -4.60
CA TYR A 407 16.81 16.15 -6.06
C TYR A 407 15.92 17.29 -6.55
N ASP A 408 14.82 17.54 -5.85
CA ASP A 408 13.89 18.62 -6.15
C ASP A 408 14.18 19.83 -5.25
N VAL A 409 14.69 20.90 -5.84
CA VAL A 409 15.06 22.14 -5.15
C VAL A 409 13.92 23.14 -5.00
N ASP A 410 12.77 22.89 -5.64
CA ASP A 410 11.57 23.72 -5.51
C ASP A 410 10.83 23.44 -4.20
N THR A 411 10.99 22.22 -3.66
CA THR A 411 10.47 21.85 -2.33
C THR A 411 11.50 22.12 -1.22
N PRO A 412 11.09 22.65 -0.06
CA PRO A 412 11.97 22.78 1.09
C PRO A 412 12.33 21.42 1.68
N LEU A 413 13.44 21.35 2.41
CA LEU A 413 13.73 20.29 3.37
C LEU A 413 13.00 20.64 4.68
N ILE A 414 12.15 19.74 5.15
CA ILE A 414 11.39 19.93 6.40
C ILE A 414 12.18 19.28 7.53
N VAL A 415 12.64 20.10 8.48
CA VAL A 415 13.31 19.64 9.70
C VAL A 415 12.35 19.83 10.87
N THR A 416 11.95 18.74 11.51
CA THR A 416 11.09 18.80 12.69
C THR A 416 11.95 18.78 13.94
N LEU A 417 11.82 19.81 14.78
CA LEU A 417 12.45 19.89 16.08
C LEU A 417 11.49 19.38 17.14
N PHE A 418 11.96 18.51 18.02
CA PHE A 418 11.24 17.96 19.16
C PHE A 418 11.93 18.35 20.44
N VAL A 419 11.17 18.85 21.40
CA VAL A 419 11.63 19.10 22.78
C VAL A 419 11.24 17.90 23.61
N ILE A 420 12.19 17.28 24.29
CA ILE A 420 11.98 16.08 25.09
C ILE A 420 12.46 16.36 26.52
N ASP A 421 11.67 15.91 27.48
CA ASP A 421 11.93 16.04 28.91
C ASP A 421 13.05 15.10 29.39
N GLY A 422 14.14 15.66 29.91
CA GLY A 422 15.34 14.94 30.33
C GLY A 422 16.45 14.91 29.27
N HIS A 423 17.64 14.45 29.68
CA HIS A 423 18.77 14.18 28.78
C HIS A 423 18.72 12.73 28.30
N TYR A 424 18.81 12.53 26.98
CA TYR A 424 18.78 11.21 26.36
C TYR A 424 20.09 10.86 25.68
N SER A 425 20.44 9.58 25.71
CA SER A 425 21.46 9.04 24.81
C SER A 425 20.86 8.75 23.43
N TRP A 426 21.72 8.75 22.40
CA TRP A 426 21.33 8.41 21.02
C TRP A 426 20.51 7.11 20.89
N LYS A 427 20.82 6.07 21.69
CA LYS A 427 20.12 4.78 21.62
C LYS A 427 18.68 4.88 22.13
N ASN A 428 18.44 5.67 23.18
CA ASN A 428 17.15 5.75 23.86
C ASN A 428 16.22 6.78 23.20
N LEU A 429 16.77 7.74 22.45
CA LEU A 429 16.05 8.84 21.77
C LEU A 429 15.00 8.39 20.73
N PHE A 430 14.94 7.10 20.41
CA PHE A 430 14.03 6.51 19.43
C PHE A 430 12.99 5.57 20.07
N ASP A 431 12.88 5.56 21.41
CA ASP A 431 11.82 4.82 22.09
C ASP A 431 10.45 5.43 21.76
N PRO A 432 9.49 4.65 21.23
CA PRO A 432 8.17 5.15 20.86
C PRO A 432 7.30 5.58 22.05
N SER A 433 7.70 5.30 23.30
CA SER A 433 7.02 5.78 24.50
C SER A 433 7.34 7.23 24.85
N ILE A 434 8.43 7.79 24.29
CA ILE A 434 8.84 9.18 24.52
C ILE A 434 7.82 10.12 23.86
N LYS A 435 7.27 11.02 24.67
CA LYS A 435 6.35 12.08 24.20
C LYS A 435 7.07 13.43 24.23
N PRO A 436 7.10 14.17 23.11
CA PRO A 436 7.71 15.50 23.10
C PRO A 436 6.86 16.49 23.90
N LEU A 437 7.53 17.38 24.63
CA LEU A 437 6.93 18.53 25.32
C LEU A 437 6.37 19.56 24.34
N ALA A 438 7.12 19.80 23.26
CA ALA A 438 6.77 20.71 22.18
C ALA A 438 7.45 20.28 20.87
N MET A 439 6.94 20.73 19.73
CA MET A 439 7.57 20.54 18.43
C MET A 439 7.31 21.71 17.49
N ILE A 440 8.21 21.91 16.53
CA ILE A 440 8.05 22.89 15.45
C ILE A 440 8.71 22.37 14.17
N GLU A 441 8.14 22.73 13.02
CA GLU A 441 8.73 22.46 11.72
C GLU A 441 9.49 23.68 11.21
N VAL A 442 10.76 23.48 10.84
CA VAL A 442 11.63 24.49 10.23
C VAL A 442 11.78 24.15 8.75
N ARG A 443 11.53 25.13 7.87
CA ARG A 443 11.57 24.94 6.42
C ARG A 443 12.90 25.47 5.87
N ARG A 444 13.70 24.57 5.29
CA ARG A 444 15.03 24.91 4.77
C ARG A 444 15.03 24.81 3.24
N ARG A 445 15.12 25.95 2.56
CA ARG A 445 15.04 26.03 1.09
C ARG A 445 16.41 25.89 0.42
N TYR A 446 16.41 25.34 -0.79
CA TYR A 446 17.60 25.29 -1.65
C TYR A 446 17.64 26.41 -2.70
N LYS A 447 16.59 27.23 -2.77
CA LYS A 447 16.59 28.49 -3.51
C LYS A 447 15.53 29.46 -3.01
N HIS A 448 15.76 30.74 -3.24
CA HIS A 448 14.73 31.75 -3.07
C HIS A 448 13.60 31.56 -4.09
N LYS A 449 12.36 31.90 -3.72
CA LYS A 449 11.18 31.72 -4.59
C LYS A 449 11.25 32.57 -5.87
N SER A 450 12.00 33.68 -5.82
CA SER A 450 12.21 34.57 -6.96
C SER A 450 13.18 34.02 -8.01
N ILE A 451 13.91 32.94 -7.72
CA ILE A 451 14.85 32.35 -8.68
C ILE A 451 14.07 31.62 -9.77
N ARG A 452 14.24 32.09 -11.00
CA ARG A 452 13.68 31.47 -12.19
C ARG A 452 14.59 30.32 -12.63
N ARG A 453 14.00 29.16 -12.92
CA ARG A 453 14.70 28.00 -13.48
C ARG A 453 14.23 27.78 -14.91
N ILE A 454 15.18 27.58 -15.82
CA ILE A 454 14.93 27.24 -17.23
C ILE A 454 15.68 25.96 -17.54
N GLU A 455 14.98 24.99 -18.13
CA GLU A 455 15.63 23.78 -18.64
C GLU A 455 16.41 24.10 -19.91
N VAL A 456 17.65 23.63 -20.00
CA VAL A 456 18.53 23.88 -21.15
C VAL A 456 18.72 22.58 -21.92
N LYS A 457 18.19 22.56 -23.14
CA LYS A 457 18.34 21.49 -24.13
C LYS A 457 18.74 22.12 -25.46
N HIS A 458 20.05 22.23 -25.68
CA HIS A 458 20.58 22.83 -26.90
C HIS A 458 21.77 22.01 -27.40
N GLY A 459 21.70 21.50 -28.63
CA GLY A 459 22.70 20.56 -29.14
C GLY A 459 22.87 19.35 -28.22
N SER A 460 24.11 19.04 -27.84
CA SER A 460 24.44 18.02 -26.84
C SER A 460 24.28 18.49 -25.39
N THR A 461 24.20 19.80 -25.14
CA THR A 461 24.13 20.36 -23.78
C THR A 461 22.80 19.99 -23.10
N ARG A 462 22.89 19.38 -21.92
CA ARG A 462 21.75 19.13 -21.02
C ARG A 462 22.01 19.74 -19.66
N GLY A 463 21.09 20.60 -19.22
CA GLY A 463 21.25 21.28 -17.94
C GLY A 463 20.02 22.06 -17.48
N SER A 464 20.21 22.88 -16.46
CA SER A 464 19.22 23.84 -15.97
C SER A 464 19.89 25.15 -15.61
N LEU A 465 19.37 26.25 -16.16
CA LEU A 465 19.82 27.60 -15.89
C LEU A 465 18.97 28.21 -14.77
N PHE A 466 19.61 28.69 -13.72
CA PHE A 466 18.99 29.43 -12.62
C PHE A 466 19.34 30.90 -12.75
N ILE A 467 18.32 31.75 -12.70
CA ILE A 467 18.44 33.18 -12.97
C ILE A 467 17.88 33.95 -11.76
N PRO A 468 18.70 34.82 -11.12
CA PRO A 468 18.23 35.72 -10.07
C PRO A 468 17.18 36.71 -10.59
N PRO A 469 16.34 37.29 -9.70
CA PRO A 469 15.45 38.38 -10.08
C PRO A 469 16.24 39.64 -10.48
N GLY A 470 15.69 40.44 -11.41
CA GLY A 470 16.27 41.70 -11.86
C GLY A 470 16.58 41.72 -13.37
N HIS A 471 17.04 42.87 -13.85
CA HIS A 471 17.32 43.08 -15.28
C HIS A 471 18.68 42.51 -15.75
N GLY A 472 19.55 42.11 -14.81
CA GLY A 472 20.91 41.67 -15.12
C GLY A 472 21.77 42.79 -15.72
N PRO A 473 22.93 42.46 -16.33
CA PRO A 473 23.53 41.12 -16.39
C PRO A 473 24.00 40.65 -14.99
N PHE A 474 24.09 39.33 -14.83
CA PHE A 474 24.55 38.71 -13.58
C PHE A 474 25.88 37.99 -13.82
N PRO A 475 26.76 37.88 -12.81
CA PRO A 475 27.94 37.02 -12.91
C PRO A 475 27.52 35.56 -13.17
N GLY A 476 28.14 34.92 -14.16
CA GLY A 476 27.81 33.57 -14.62
C GLY A 476 28.66 32.49 -13.96
N VAL A 477 28.04 31.38 -13.56
CA VAL A 477 28.73 30.20 -13.02
C VAL A 477 28.23 28.94 -13.73
N ILE A 478 29.13 28.03 -14.08
CA ILE A 478 28.77 26.68 -14.55
C ILE A 478 28.99 25.71 -13.39
N ASP A 479 27.92 25.05 -12.96
CA ASP A 479 27.92 24.08 -11.86
C ASP A 479 27.99 22.65 -12.41
N ILE A 480 29.15 22.00 -12.24
CA ILE A 480 29.40 20.63 -12.69
C ILE A 480 29.59 19.71 -11.48
N MET A 481 28.82 18.62 -11.42
CA MET A 481 28.88 17.64 -10.33
C MET A 481 29.88 16.51 -10.63
N GLY A 482 30.46 15.91 -9.59
CA GLY A 482 31.43 14.82 -9.75
C GLY A 482 30.80 13.48 -10.17
N ALA A 483 31.44 12.38 -9.75
CA ALA A 483 31.19 11.00 -10.17
C ALA A 483 29.80 10.40 -9.84
N THR A 484 28.83 11.20 -9.40
CA THR A 484 27.44 10.73 -9.21
C THR A 484 26.70 10.61 -10.55
N GLY A 485 27.01 11.50 -11.52
CA GLY A 485 26.26 11.64 -12.76
C GLY A 485 24.84 12.16 -12.53
N GLY A 486 24.07 12.30 -13.62
CA GLY A 486 22.75 12.92 -13.56
C GLY A 486 22.83 14.45 -13.53
N LEU A 487 21.69 15.09 -13.24
CA LEU A 487 21.58 16.54 -13.09
C LEU A 487 21.09 16.86 -11.67
N LEU A 488 21.97 17.49 -10.88
CA LEU A 488 21.68 17.90 -9.51
C LEU A 488 21.68 19.42 -9.44
N HIS A 489 20.72 19.99 -8.71
CA HIS A 489 20.48 21.43 -8.73
C HIS A 489 20.84 22.13 -7.41
N TYR A 490 21.01 21.40 -6.31
CA TYR A 490 21.04 21.99 -4.96
C TYR A 490 22.14 23.03 -4.74
N ARG A 491 23.31 22.90 -5.38
CA ARG A 491 24.40 23.87 -5.28
C ARG A 491 24.16 25.08 -6.17
N GLY A 492 23.87 24.88 -7.45
CA GLY A 492 23.60 25.99 -8.37
C GLY A 492 22.37 26.81 -8.00
N ALA A 493 21.34 26.19 -7.44
CA ALA A 493 20.13 26.87 -6.97
C ALA A 493 20.41 27.81 -5.76
N LEU A 494 21.33 27.41 -4.86
CA LEU A 494 21.79 28.24 -3.75
C LEU A 494 22.67 29.39 -4.24
N LEU A 495 23.62 29.12 -5.12
CA LEU A 495 24.46 30.16 -5.74
C LEU A 495 23.61 31.20 -6.47
N ALA A 496 22.57 30.79 -7.18
CA ALA A 496 21.65 31.71 -7.82
C ALA A 496 20.89 32.60 -6.83
N SER A 497 20.62 32.08 -5.63
CA SER A 497 20.04 32.86 -4.53
C SER A 497 21.00 33.90 -3.94
N LYS A 498 22.29 33.84 -4.29
CA LYS A 498 23.32 34.83 -3.94
C LYS A 498 23.66 35.78 -5.11
N GLY A 499 22.83 35.82 -6.16
CA GLY A 499 22.95 36.80 -7.25
C GLY A 499 23.73 36.34 -8.50
N PHE A 500 24.06 35.05 -8.60
CA PHE A 500 24.72 34.48 -9.79
C PHE A 500 23.71 33.91 -10.78
N VAL A 501 23.95 34.04 -12.08
CA VAL A 501 23.29 33.16 -13.07
C VAL A 501 24.06 31.85 -13.11
N VAL A 502 23.37 30.74 -12.86
CA VAL A 502 24.05 29.44 -12.71
C VAL A 502 23.51 28.41 -13.68
N LEU A 503 24.39 27.87 -14.53
CA LEU A 503 24.09 26.73 -15.38
C LEU A 503 24.51 25.44 -14.67
N CYS A 504 23.55 24.71 -14.09
CA CYS A 504 23.78 23.33 -13.66
C CYS A 504 23.90 22.45 -14.90
N LEU A 505 25.08 21.88 -15.13
CA LEU A 505 25.39 21.11 -16.33
C LEU A 505 25.53 19.62 -15.98
N SER A 506 24.79 18.78 -16.70
CA SER A 506 25.05 17.34 -16.70
C SER A 506 25.95 16.98 -17.87
N TYR A 507 26.75 15.93 -17.72
CA TYR A 507 27.60 15.41 -18.80
C TYR A 507 27.38 13.91 -19.03
N TYR A 508 26.91 13.15 -18.04
CA TYR A 508 26.63 11.71 -18.18
C TYR A 508 25.51 11.25 -17.24
N LYS A 509 24.92 10.08 -17.52
CA LYS A 509 23.78 9.49 -16.77
C LYS A 509 22.56 10.40 -16.68
N TYR A 510 22.31 11.20 -17.71
CA TYR A 510 21.16 12.09 -17.76
C TYR A 510 20.58 12.14 -19.17
N GLU A 511 19.30 11.77 -19.29
CA GLU A 511 18.59 11.73 -20.57
C GLU A 511 19.34 10.94 -21.67
N ASP A 512 19.66 11.60 -22.77
CA ASP A 512 20.35 11.07 -23.95
C ASP A 512 21.88 11.21 -23.87
N LEU A 513 22.43 11.68 -22.75
CA LEU A 513 23.86 11.71 -22.52
C LEU A 513 24.45 10.32 -22.27
N PRO A 514 25.78 10.15 -22.44
CA PRO A 514 26.44 8.86 -22.23
C PRO A 514 26.19 8.27 -20.84
N LYS A 515 26.19 6.94 -20.76
CA LYS A 515 25.92 6.22 -19.49
C LYS A 515 27.12 6.16 -18.57
N LYS A 516 28.32 6.33 -19.14
CA LYS A 516 29.59 6.26 -18.42
C LYS A 516 30.38 7.55 -18.66
N PRO A 517 31.17 8.01 -17.68
CA PRO A 517 31.91 9.27 -17.81
C PRO A 517 33.07 9.17 -18.81
N GLU A 518 33.60 7.97 -19.09
CA GLU A 518 34.72 7.76 -20.02
C GLU A 518 34.33 8.01 -21.49
N ASP A 519 33.03 8.00 -21.78
CA ASP A 519 32.49 8.17 -23.13
C ASP A 519 32.37 9.67 -23.54
N ILE A 520 32.92 10.60 -22.74
CA ILE A 520 32.77 12.05 -22.93
C ILE A 520 34.09 12.68 -23.29
N THR A 521 34.07 13.46 -24.37
CA THR A 521 35.20 14.28 -24.79
C THR A 521 35.19 15.64 -24.09
N PHE A 522 36.36 16.24 -23.89
CA PHE A 522 36.48 17.59 -23.31
C PHE A 522 35.74 18.65 -24.12
N ASP A 523 35.55 18.45 -25.43
CA ASP A 523 34.78 19.34 -26.31
C ASP A 523 33.35 19.56 -25.83
N TYR A 524 32.76 18.61 -25.09
CA TYR A 524 31.45 18.77 -24.47
C TYR A 524 31.38 19.97 -23.52
N PHE A 525 32.47 20.22 -22.78
CA PHE A 525 32.56 21.31 -21.81
C PHE A 525 33.01 22.62 -22.44
N ILE A 526 33.46 22.60 -23.69
CA ILE A 526 33.65 23.80 -24.51
C ILE A 526 32.25 24.26 -24.96
N VAL A 527 31.44 24.65 -23.98
CA VAL A 527 30.17 25.33 -24.21
C VAL A 527 30.54 26.63 -24.91
N ARG A 528 30.24 26.74 -26.21
CA ARG A 528 30.37 28.01 -26.94
C ARG A 528 29.51 29.02 -26.18
N THR A 529 30.14 29.97 -25.50
CA THR A 529 29.52 30.99 -24.63
C THR A 529 28.71 32.04 -25.41
N THR A 530 28.23 31.71 -26.60
CA THR A 530 27.37 32.54 -27.44
C THR A 530 25.93 32.06 -27.31
N PHE A 531 25.28 32.47 -26.22
CA PHE A 531 23.81 32.56 -26.22
C PHE A 531 23.45 33.88 -26.88
N SER A 532 23.19 33.85 -28.19
CA SER A 532 22.67 35.00 -28.96
C SER A 532 21.20 35.27 -28.66
#